data_AF-A0A1Y2AT17-F1
#
_entry.id   AF-A0A1Y2AT17-F1
#
_cell.length_a   1.000
_cell.length_b   1.000
_cell.length_c   1.000
_cell.angle_alpha   90.00
_cell.angle_beta   90.00
_cell.angle_gamma   90.00
#
_symmetry.space_group_name_H-M   'P 1'
#
loop_
_entity.id
_entity.type
_entity.pdbx_description
1 polymer ?
#
loop_
_entity_poly.entity_id
_entity_poly.type
_entity_poly.pdbx_seq_one_letter_code
_entity_poly.pdbx_strand_id
1 'polypeptide(L)'
;MSTPEATPEVEPITSLIAHPLLQDPKFLAAVGGLVILLIFLSFFRQSSSLSTRRTGVPTVLLVGPSDAGKTALFAKLVHNVYPQTHTSLKTSITTFPLTSPDEPEAPARQIKLIDVPGHPRLKDEFGKYAAEAWGVVFVVDVVGLVRNAGSVAEQLPPILTTLSNLSLRTSQPLKLLILANKTDLLIRPTPPSSPSPPNIPSPTLSTAHERLKSILTREMDRLKAARGAGGVGGRIEGIGKVAGTGSGGFWTRLFGGSASSGSAAVEGEGDVEDEALIWGGKGAWRWEDVEGVEVEWAASGLGMVSVGKEKDKVEDDEEGDGLDELKRFIFTI
;
A
#
# COMPACT_ATOMS: atom_id res chain seq x y z
N MET A 1 -49.79 -10.20 -72.29
CA MET A 1 -48.48 -10.53 -71.70
C MET A 1 -48.29 -9.64 -70.49
N SER A 2 -48.50 -10.19 -69.29
CA SER A 2 -48.04 -9.63 -68.02
C SER A 2 -48.48 -10.54 -66.87
N THR A 3 -47.57 -11.43 -66.47
CA THR A 3 -47.58 -12.16 -65.20
C THR A 3 -47.26 -11.21 -64.04
N PRO A 4 -47.87 -11.37 -62.85
CA PRO A 4 -47.25 -10.88 -61.61
C PRO A 4 -46.72 -12.05 -60.78
N GLU A 5 -45.41 -12.25 -60.92
CA GLU A 5 -44.39 -12.34 -59.87
C GLU A 5 -44.86 -12.63 -58.42
N ALA A 6 -44.45 -13.80 -57.91
CA ALA A 6 -44.56 -14.18 -56.50
C ALA A 6 -43.42 -13.52 -55.69
N THR A 7 -43.77 -12.85 -54.59
CA THR A 7 -42.81 -12.34 -53.60
C THR A 7 -43.00 -13.07 -52.26
N PRO A 8 -41.91 -13.30 -51.49
CA PRO A 8 -41.88 -14.24 -50.37
C PRO A 8 -42.55 -13.69 -49.11
N GLU A 9 -43.35 -14.52 -48.44
CA GLU A 9 -43.90 -14.23 -47.11
C GLU A 9 -42.76 -14.06 -46.10
N VAL A 10 -42.59 -12.84 -45.61
CA VAL A 10 -41.78 -12.56 -44.43
C VAL A 10 -42.69 -12.75 -43.22
N GLU A 11 -42.52 -13.87 -42.50
CA GLU A 11 -43.23 -14.07 -41.24
C GLU A 11 -42.90 -12.93 -40.27
N PRO A 12 -43.92 -12.26 -39.70
CA PRO A 12 -43.70 -11.13 -38.82
C PRO A 12 -43.12 -11.60 -37.49
N ILE A 13 -42.14 -10.85 -36.99
CA ILE A 13 -41.42 -11.03 -35.70
C ILE A 13 -42.39 -11.15 -34.50
N THR A 14 -43.66 -10.84 -34.68
CA THR A 14 -44.75 -11.07 -33.72
C THR A 14 -44.98 -12.54 -33.37
N SER A 15 -44.60 -13.51 -34.22
CA SER A 15 -44.74 -14.95 -33.91
C SER A 15 -43.76 -15.43 -32.82
N LEU A 16 -42.60 -14.77 -32.68
CA LEU A 16 -41.64 -15.05 -31.60
C LEU A 16 -42.12 -14.55 -30.22
N ILE A 17 -42.96 -13.52 -30.20
CA ILE A 17 -43.58 -12.99 -28.96
C ILE A 17 -44.78 -13.85 -28.55
N ALA A 18 -45.37 -14.59 -29.49
CA ALA A 18 -46.52 -15.46 -29.27
C ALA A 18 -46.12 -16.91 -28.85
N HIS A 19 -44.94 -17.11 -28.28
CA HIS A 19 -44.58 -18.42 -27.75
C HIS A 19 -45.50 -18.78 -26.55
N PRO A 20 -46.12 -19.98 -26.54
CA PRO A 20 -47.11 -20.39 -25.54
C PRO A 20 -46.59 -20.43 -24.10
N LEU A 21 -45.26 -20.34 -23.92
CA LEU A 21 -44.61 -20.21 -22.61
C LEU A 21 -44.89 -18.87 -21.92
N LEU A 22 -45.20 -17.80 -22.67
CA LEU A 22 -45.51 -16.48 -22.11
C LEU A 22 -46.96 -16.32 -21.63
N GLN A 23 -47.84 -17.27 -21.94
CA GLN A 23 -49.24 -17.28 -21.49
C GLN A 23 -49.46 -18.06 -20.19
N ASP A 24 -48.48 -18.84 -19.74
CA ASP A 24 -48.61 -19.57 -18.49
C ASP A 24 -48.50 -18.62 -17.29
N PRO A 25 -49.54 -18.49 -16.45
CA PRO A 25 -49.53 -17.56 -15.31
C PRO A 25 -48.41 -17.89 -14.31
N LYS A 26 -47.95 -19.14 -14.27
CA LYS A 26 -46.82 -19.60 -13.45
C LYS A 26 -45.48 -19.12 -13.99
N PHE A 27 -45.29 -19.10 -15.31
CA PHE A 27 -44.06 -18.62 -15.94
C PHE A 27 -43.94 -17.11 -15.80
N LEU A 28 -45.03 -16.37 -16.01
CA LEU A 28 -45.07 -14.93 -15.83
C LEU A 28 -44.78 -14.52 -14.37
N ALA A 29 -45.31 -15.26 -13.40
CA ALA A 29 -45.01 -15.05 -11.98
C ALA A 29 -43.55 -15.37 -11.63
N ALA A 30 -42.96 -16.42 -12.21
CA ALA A 30 -41.56 -16.78 -11.98
C ALA A 30 -40.59 -15.74 -12.57
N VAL A 31 -40.86 -15.26 -13.79
CA VAL A 31 -40.06 -14.20 -14.44
C VAL A 31 -40.22 -12.88 -13.68
N GLY A 32 -41.43 -12.52 -13.28
CA GLY A 32 -41.68 -11.34 -12.45
C GLY A 32 -40.95 -11.40 -11.10
N GLY A 33 -40.98 -12.56 -10.44
CA GLY A 33 -40.24 -12.80 -9.20
C GLY A 33 -38.72 -12.71 -9.38
N LEU A 34 -38.18 -13.25 -10.46
CA LEU A 34 -36.75 -13.15 -10.79
C LEU A 34 -36.34 -11.70 -11.06
N VAL A 35 -37.16 -10.93 -11.77
CA VAL A 35 -36.89 -9.51 -12.04
C VAL A 35 -36.94 -8.69 -10.75
N ILE A 36 -37.92 -8.91 -9.87
CA ILE A 36 -38.01 -8.25 -8.57
C ILE A 36 -36.81 -8.63 -7.69
N LEU A 37 -36.41 -9.90 -7.69
CA LEU A 37 -35.22 -10.38 -6.98
C LEU A 37 -33.95 -9.72 -7.51
N LEU A 38 -33.77 -9.63 -8.83
CA LEU A 38 -32.62 -8.95 -9.44
C LEU A 38 -32.61 -7.45 -9.15
N ILE A 39 -33.77 -6.78 -9.16
CA ILE A 39 -33.89 -5.38 -8.77
C ILE A 39 -33.55 -5.22 -7.29
N PHE A 40 -34.06 -6.10 -6.42
CA PHE A 40 -33.76 -6.08 -4.99
C PHE A 40 -32.28 -6.32 -4.71
N LEU A 41 -31.65 -7.32 -5.35
CA LEU A 41 -30.20 -7.54 -5.25
C LEU A 41 -29.42 -6.36 -5.82
N SER A 42 -29.86 -5.75 -6.92
CA SER A 42 -29.21 -4.56 -7.48
C SER A 42 -29.32 -3.37 -6.54
N PHE A 43 -30.47 -3.15 -5.92
CA PHE A 43 -30.70 -2.06 -4.97
C PHE A 43 -29.92 -2.29 -3.66
N PHE A 44 -29.85 -3.53 -3.18
CA PHE A 44 -29.05 -3.89 -1.99
C PHE A 44 -27.54 -3.83 -2.27
N ARG A 45 -27.07 -4.25 -3.45
CA ARG A 45 -25.67 -4.08 -3.89
C ARG A 45 -25.31 -2.61 -4.12
N GLN A 46 -26.26 -1.78 -4.53
CA GLN A 46 -26.02 -0.36 -4.74
C GLN A 46 -26.12 0.44 -3.44
N SER A 47 -26.90 -0.02 -2.46
CA SER A 47 -26.99 0.58 -1.12
C SER A 47 -25.76 0.31 -0.23
N SER A 48 -24.96 -0.72 -0.52
CA SER A 48 -23.64 -0.89 0.12
C SER A 48 -22.56 0.03 -0.45
N SER A 49 -22.87 0.75 -1.53
CA SER A 49 -22.01 1.79 -2.11
C SER A 49 -22.42 3.19 -1.63
N LEU A 50 -22.70 3.34 -0.33
CA LEU A 50 -22.47 4.65 0.30
C LEU A 50 -20.96 4.79 0.48
N SER A 51 -20.27 5.04 -0.64
CA SER A 51 -18.89 5.51 -0.67
C SER A 51 -18.82 6.77 0.19
N THR A 52 -18.45 6.59 1.46
CA THR A 52 -18.12 7.67 2.35
C THR A 52 -16.78 8.19 1.85
N ARG A 53 -16.80 9.02 0.80
CA ARG A 53 -15.62 9.74 0.34
C ARG A 53 -15.04 10.42 1.58
N ARG A 54 -13.78 10.14 1.88
CA ARG A 54 -13.10 10.75 3.01
C ARG A 54 -13.16 12.27 2.83
N THR A 55 -13.91 12.94 3.68
CA THR A 55 -14.04 14.39 3.70
C THR A 55 -12.98 14.93 4.66
N GLY A 56 -12.11 15.83 4.19
CA GLY A 56 -11.09 16.44 5.03
C GLY A 56 -9.76 16.68 4.33
N VAL A 57 -8.76 17.03 5.13
CA VAL A 57 -7.38 17.23 4.68
C VAL A 57 -6.73 15.86 4.41
N PRO A 58 -6.19 15.61 3.21
CA PRO A 58 -5.48 14.38 2.90
C PRO A 58 -4.35 14.14 3.90
N THR A 59 -4.31 12.94 4.47
CA THR A 59 -3.34 12.59 5.50
C THR A 59 -2.39 11.51 5.01
N VAL A 60 -1.09 11.74 5.18
CA VAL A 60 -0.01 10.82 4.79
C VAL A 60 0.77 10.36 6.00
N LEU A 61 0.99 9.06 6.11
CA LEU A 61 1.83 8.48 7.16
C LEU A 61 3.20 8.14 6.61
N LEU A 62 4.27 8.61 7.25
CA LEU A 62 5.62 8.10 7.05
C LEU A 62 5.86 6.96 8.04
N VAL A 63 6.12 5.76 7.51
CA VAL A 63 6.33 4.53 8.27
C VAL A 63 7.57 3.80 7.76
N GLY A 64 8.08 2.86 8.55
CA GLY A 64 9.22 2.02 8.16
C GLY A 64 10.30 1.94 9.24
N PRO A 65 11.40 1.21 8.96
CA PRO A 65 12.43 0.90 9.92
C PRO A 65 13.04 2.13 10.61
N SER A 66 13.58 1.92 11.82
CA SER A 66 14.46 2.92 12.43
C SER A 66 15.64 3.21 11.49
N ASP A 67 16.12 4.45 11.49
CA ASP A 67 17.21 4.93 10.63
C ASP A 67 16.95 4.98 9.11
N ALA A 68 15.73 4.68 8.67
CA ALA A 68 15.33 4.86 7.27
C ALA A 68 15.31 6.32 6.80
N GLY A 69 15.37 7.30 7.71
CA GLY A 69 15.38 8.73 7.41
C GLY A 69 14.00 9.42 7.36
N LYS A 70 12.97 8.81 7.94
CA LYS A 70 11.59 9.34 7.99
C LYS A 70 11.51 10.78 8.51
N THR A 71 12.17 11.04 9.64
CA THR A 71 12.15 12.37 10.30
C THR A 71 12.94 13.42 9.51
N ALA A 72 14.00 13.01 8.81
CA ALA A 72 14.72 13.89 7.91
C ALA A 72 13.87 14.26 6.67
N LEU A 73 13.14 13.29 6.10
CA LEU A 73 12.17 13.55 5.03
C LEU A 73 11.04 14.45 5.51
N PHE A 74 10.50 14.22 6.71
CA PHE A 74 9.49 15.07 7.34
C PHE A 74 9.98 16.52 7.47
N ALA A 75 11.16 16.72 8.05
CA ALA A 75 11.74 18.05 8.23
C ALA A 75 12.00 18.76 6.90
N LYS A 76 12.47 18.03 5.88
CA LYS A 76 12.69 18.58 4.54
C LYS A 76 11.38 18.97 3.86
N LEU A 77 10.36 18.11 3.88
CA LEU A 77 9.05 18.40 3.27
C LEU A 77 8.34 19.59 3.94
N VAL A 78 8.38 19.67 5.27
CA VAL A 78 7.59 20.66 6.03
C VAL A 78 8.33 21.99 6.17
N HIS A 79 9.63 21.95 6.46
CA HIS A 79 10.40 23.14 6.81
C HIS A 79 11.45 23.52 5.77
N ASN A 80 11.67 22.69 4.75
CA ASN A 80 12.80 22.82 3.82
C ASN A 80 14.17 22.90 4.55
N VAL A 81 14.26 22.29 5.75
CA VAL A 81 15.48 22.23 6.57
C VAL A 81 15.96 20.79 6.65
N TYR A 82 17.28 20.61 6.72
CA TYR A 82 17.91 19.30 6.90
C TYR A 82 18.63 19.22 8.25
N PRO A 83 17.90 19.01 9.37
CA PRO A 83 18.50 18.90 10.68
C PRO A 83 19.17 17.54 10.86
N GLN A 84 20.23 17.49 11.68
CA GLN A 84 20.71 16.21 12.20
C GLN A 84 19.61 15.61 13.08
N THR A 85 19.07 14.46 12.66
CA THR A 85 17.95 13.80 13.36
C THR A 85 18.42 12.57 14.11
N HIS A 86 17.85 12.35 15.30
CA HIS A 86 17.96 11.11 16.07
C HIS A 86 16.64 10.33 15.98
N THR A 87 16.61 9.11 16.51
CA THR A 87 15.41 8.26 16.49
C THR A 87 14.23 8.98 17.18
N SER A 88 13.15 9.22 16.42
CA SER A 88 11.93 9.85 16.95
C SER A 88 11.35 9.04 18.10
N LEU A 89 11.19 9.68 19.26
CA LEU A 89 10.57 9.12 20.45
C LEU A 89 9.05 9.38 20.53
N LYS A 90 8.53 10.27 19.67
CA LYS A 90 7.12 10.69 19.61
C LYS A 90 6.71 10.94 18.16
N THR A 91 5.45 10.64 17.83
CA THR A 91 4.85 10.96 16.53
C THR A 91 4.85 12.48 16.27
N SER A 92 5.32 12.91 15.09
CA SER A 92 5.26 14.31 14.67
C SER A 92 4.15 14.50 13.64
N ILE A 93 3.28 15.50 13.83
CA ILE A 93 2.12 15.76 12.98
C ILE A 93 2.17 17.22 12.54
N THR A 94 2.07 17.49 11.24
CA THR A 94 1.98 18.87 10.72
C THR A 94 1.18 18.89 9.43
N THR A 95 0.36 19.93 9.27
CA THR A 95 -0.30 20.25 8.00
C THR A 95 0.50 21.33 7.27
N PHE A 96 0.77 21.11 5.99
CA PHE A 96 1.54 22.05 5.17
C PHE A 96 0.96 22.16 3.74
N PRO A 97 1.11 23.31 3.07
CA PRO A 97 0.77 23.44 1.67
C PRO A 97 1.84 22.76 0.79
N LEU A 98 1.40 21.87 -0.10
CA LEU A 98 2.24 21.21 -1.09
C LEU A 98 1.83 21.66 -2.51
N THR A 99 2.81 22.12 -3.29
CA THR A 99 2.65 22.41 -4.72
C THR A 99 3.10 21.20 -5.54
N SER A 100 2.44 20.97 -6.68
CA SER A 100 2.83 19.91 -7.62
C SER A 100 4.22 20.20 -8.19
N PRO A 101 5.13 19.21 -8.27
CA PRO A 101 6.41 19.38 -8.95
C PRO A 101 6.27 19.49 -10.47
N ASP A 102 5.21 18.92 -11.06
CA ASP A 102 5.01 18.93 -12.52
C ASP A 102 4.17 20.13 -12.99
N GLU A 103 3.39 20.74 -12.08
CA GLU A 103 2.53 21.89 -12.36
C GLU A 103 2.75 22.98 -11.30
N PRO A 104 3.82 23.78 -11.42
CA PRO A 104 4.14 24.82 -10.43
C PRO A 104 3.09 25.93 -10.35
N GLU A 105 2.27 26.10 -11.40
CA GLU A 105 1.16 27.07 -11.43
C GLU A 105 -0.11 26.56 -10.75
N ALA A 106 -0.19 25.26 -10.41
CA ALA A 106 -1.36 24.71 -9.74
C ALA A 106 -1.48 25.23 -8.30
N PRO A 107 -2.71 25.43 -7.79
CA PRO A 107 -2.91 25.88 -6.41
C PRO A 107 -2.36 24.85 -5.41
N ALA A 108 -1.64 25.33 -4.41
CA ALA A 108 -1.08 24.47 -3.37
C ALA A 108 -2.18 23.74 -2.60
N ARG A 109 -2.00 22.43 -2.41
CA ARG A 109 -2.92 21.55 -1.69
C ARG A 109 -2.48 21.40 -0.25
N GLN A 110 -3.41 21.54 0.70
CA GLN A 110 -3.10 21.29 2.11
C GLN A 110 -2.99 19.79 2.36
N ILE A 111 -1.88 19.34 2.95
CA ILE A 111 -1.61 17.93 3.27
C ILE A 111 -1.23 17.82 4.74
N LYS A 112 -1.81 16.86 5.46
CA LYS A 112 -1.41 16.49 6.83
C LYS A 112 -0.38 15.36 6.76
N LEU A 113 0.84 15.61 7.22
CA LEU A 113 1.90 14.61 7.29
C LEU A 113 2.11 14.15 8.72
N ILE A 114 2.28 12.84 8.89
CA ILE A 114 2.50 12.21 10.19
C ILE A 114 3.77 11.35 10.12
N ASP A 115 4.82 11.72 10.86
CA ASP A 115 6.01 10.88 11.07
C ASP A 115 5.76 9.88 12.19
N VAL A 116 5.63 8.59 11.84
CA VAL A 116 5.41 7.51 12.80
C VAL A 116 6.77 6.91 13.20
N PRO A 117 7.10 6.86 14.50
CA PRO A 117 8.33 6.25 14.98
C PRO A 117 8.52 4.81 14.51
N GLY A 118 9.69 4.51 13.96
CA GLY A 118 10.04 3.18 13.42
C GLY A 118 10.54 2.18 14.45
N HIS A 119 10.49 2.49 15.75
CA HIS A 119 10.97 1.57 16.78
C HIS A 119 9.94 0.45 16.96
N PRO A 120 10.36 -0.83 17.06
CA PRO A 120 9.46 -1.96 17.26
C PRO A 120 8.48 -1.85 18.46
N ARG A 121 8.73 -0.95 19.43
CA ARG A 121 7.90 -0.70 20.60
C ARG A 121 6.76 0.30 20.35
N LEU A 122 6.82 1.02 19.24
CA LEU A 122 5.87 2.06 18.84
C LEU A 122 5.03 1.61 17.62
N LYS A 123 5.03 0.29 17.33
CA LYS A 123 4.24 -0.32 16.25
C LYS A 123 2.73 -0.08 16.41
N ASP A 124 2.26 0.01 17.65
CA ASP A 124 0.86 0.32 17.97
C ASP A 124 0.47 1.75 17.60
N GLU A 125 1.45 2.66 17.38
CA GLU A 125 1.15 4.03 16.95
C GLU A 125 0.65 4.08 15.51
N PHE A 126 1.11 3.17 14.64
CA PHE A 126 0.59 3.11 13.27
C PHE A 126 -0.92 2.87 13.26
N GLY A 127 -1.42 1.90 14.04
CA GLY A 127 -2.84 1.60 14.12
C GLY A 127 -3.71 2.79 14.57
N LYS A 128 -3.17 3.69 15.40
CA LYS A 128 -3.87 4.90 15.86
C LYS A 128 -4.14 5.89 14.73
N TYR A 129 -3.21 6.00 13.77
CA TYR A 129 -3.30 6.98 12.68
C TYR A 129 -3.70 6.36 11.34
N ALA A 130 -3.63 5.03 11.19
CA ALA A 130 -3.96 4.32 9.96
C ALA A 130 -5.40 4.60 9.50
N ALA A 131 -6.35 4.75 10.42
CA ALA A 131 -7.74 5.05 10.09
C ALA A 131 -7.92 6.42 9.40
N GLU A 132 -7.04 7.38 9.68
CA GLU A 132 -7.05 8.72 9.07
C GLU A 132 -6.25 8.76 7.75
N ALA A 133 -5.46 7.74 7.43
CA ALA A 133 -4.48 7.77 6.35
C ALA A 133 -5.12 7.62 4.96
N TRP A 134 -4.86 8.59 4.09
CA TRP A 134 -5.23 8.57 2.67
C TRP A 134 -4.16 7.86 1.85
N GLY A 135 -2.90 8.00 2.26
CA GLY A 135 -1.79 7.23 1.75
C GLY A 135 -0.76 6.93 2.82
N VAL A 136 0.05 5.92 2.57
CA VAL A 136 1.15 5.51 3.44
C VAL A 136 2.43 5.50 2.63
N VAL A 137 3.50 6.07 3.19
CA VAL A 137 4.86 6.03 2.62
C VAL A 137 5.71 5.14 3.51
N PHE A 138 6.05 3.95 3.02
CA PHE A 138 7.00 3.05 3.65
C PHE A 138 8.43 3.40 3.22
N VAL A 139 9.13 4.10 4.09
CA VAL A 139 10.49 4.60 3.85
C VAL A 139 11.50 3.51 4.18
N VAL A 140 12.41 3.25 3.24
CA VAL A 140 13.45 2.23 3.35
C VAL A 140 14.81 2.84 3.01
N ASP A 141 15.82 2.57 3.85
CA ASP A 141 17.21 2.87 3.50
C ASP A 141 17.69 1.88 2.43
N VAL A 142 17.88 2.35 1.20
CA VAL A 142 18.26 1.49 0.07
C VAL A 142 19.67 0.90 0.20
N VAL A 143 20.57 1.58 0.90
CA VAL A 143 21.94 1.10 1.14
C VAL A 143 21.94 0.05 2.26
N GLY A 144 21.22 0.34 3.34
CA GLY A 144 21.07 -0.55 4.48
C GLY A 144 20.23 -1.80 4.19
N LEU A 145 19.37 -1.76 3.18
CA LEU A 145 18.43 -2.83 2.83
C LEU A 145 19.11 -4.17 2.61
N VAL A 146 20.28 -4.21 1.97
CA VAL A 146 21.00 -5.47 1.67
C VAL A 146 21.31 -6.27 2.94
N ARG A 147 21.56 -5.58 4.06
CA ARG A 147 21.91 -6.22 5.35
C ARG A 147 20.67 -6.53 6.20
N ASN A 148 19.64 -5.70 6.09
CA ASN A 148 18.50 -5.72 7.00
C ASN A 148 17.19 -6.21 6.33
N ALA A 149 17.27 -6.72 5.09
CA ALA A 149 16.11 -7.04 4.23
C ALA A 149 14.99 -7.80 4.95
N GLY A 150 15.32 -8.88 5.66
CA GLY A 150 14.32 -9.66 6.41
C GLY A 150 13.57 -8.83 7.46
N SER A 151 14.29 -8.07 8.28
CA SER A 151 13.69 -7.22 9.32
C SER A 151 12.86 -6.06 8.78
N VAL A 152 13.21 -5.56 7.57
CA VAL A 152 12.42 -4.54 6.87
C VAL A 152 11.14 -5.17 6.31
N ALA A 153 11.28 -6.30 5.63
CA ALA A 153 10.16 -7.02 5.01
C ALA A 153 9.13 -7.48 6.05
N GLU A 154 9.55 -7.91 7.24
CA GLU A 154 8.64 -8.29 8.34
C GLU A 154 7.68 -7.17 8.79
N GLN A 155 7.99 -5.89 8.49
CA GLN A 155 7.12 -4.76 8.83
C GLN A 155 6.01 -4.50 7.81
N LEU A 156 6.14 -4.98 6.57
CA LEU A 156 5.16 -4.78 5.51
C LEU A 156 3.86 -5.58 5.71
N PRO A 157 3.91 -6.90 6.02
CA PRO A 157 2.76 -7.72 6.38
C PRO A 157 1.65 -7.02 7.19
N PRO A 158 1.89 -6.52 8.41
CA PRO A 158 0.84 -5.89 9.21
C PRO A 158 0.33 -4.58 8.60
N ILE A 159 1.18 -3.83 7.89
CA ILE A 159 0.78 -2.59 7.20
C ILE A 159 -0.18 -2.93 6.05
N LEU A 160 0.18 -3.90 5.20
CA LEU A 160 -0.65 -4.34 4.08
C LEU A 160 -2.01 -4.87 4.56
N THR A 161 -2.03 -5.72 5.58
CA THR A 161 -3.26 -6.23 6.19
C THR A 161 -4.14 -5.09 6.73
N THR A 162 -3.54 -4.13 7.44
CA THR A 162 -4.28 -2.97 7.97
C THR A 162 -4.86 -2.11 6.86
N LEU A 163 -4.08 -1.86 5.79
CA LEU A 163 -4.52 -1.06 4.65
C LEU A 163 -5.63 -1.76 3.85
N SER A 164 -5.50 -3.05 3.60
CA SER A 164 -6.54 -3.85 2.94
C SER A 164 -7.86 -3.81 3.73
N ASN A 165 -7.79 -4.05 5.04
CA ASN A 165 -8.96 -3.96 5.94
C ASN A 165 -9.57 -2.55 6.00
N LEU A 166 -8.77 -1.50 5.83
CA LEU A 166 -9.28 -0.13 5.72
C LEU A 166 -9.93 0.12 4.37
N SER A 167 -9.34 -0.36 3.27
CA SER A 167 -9.91 -0.27 1.92
C SER A 167 -11.29 -0.93 1.84
N LEU A 168 -11.47 -2.11 2.46
CA LEU A 168 -12.77 -2.77 2.54
C LEU A 168 -13.84 -1.89 3.22
N ARG A 169 -13.45 -1.14 4.25
CA ARG A 169 -14.34 -0.23 4.99
C ARG A 169 -14.65 1.06 4.21
N THR A 170 -13.70 1.56 3.43
CA THR A 170 -13.87 2.80 2.67
C THR A 170 -14.36 2.59 1.24
N SER A 171 -14.40 1.32 0.79
CA SER A 171 -14.70 0.92 -0.60
C SER A 171 -13.85 1.66 -1.64
N GLN A 172 -12.62 2.01 -1.27
CA GLN A 172 -11.66 2.73 -2.10
C GLN A 172 -10.26 2.17 -1.84
N PRO A 173 -9.48 1.89 -2.90
CA PRO A 173 -8.13 1.40 -2.74
C PRO A 173 -7.26 2.45 -2.02
N LEU A 174 -6.41 1.97 -1.11
CA LEU A 174 -5.44 2.82 -0.41
C LEU A 174 -4.09 2.78 -1.11
N LYS A 175 -3.46 3.94 -1.22
CA LYS A 175 -2.14 4.05 -1.84
C LYS A 175 -1.01 3.80 -0.83
N LEU A 176 -0.09 2.92 -1.20
CA LEU A 176 1.13 2.62 -0.46
C LEU A 176 2.34 2.92 -1.35
N LEU A 177 3.14 3.92 -0.98
CA LEU A 177 4.44 4.19 -1.61
C LEU A 177 5.54 3.44 -0.88
N ILE A 178 6.30 2.61 -1.58
CA ILE A 178 7.55 2.05 -1.07
C ILE A 178 8.70 2.93 -1.57
N LEU A 179 9.30 3.68 -0.65
CA LEU A 179 10.27 4.73 -0.95
C LEU A 179 11.71 4.27 -0.64
N ALA A 180 12.54 4.15 -1.66
CA ALA A 180 14.00 3.97 -1.55
C ALA A 180 14.66 5.31 -1.17
N ASN A 181 14.87 5.54 0.11
CA ASN A 181 15.58 6.70 0.61
C ASN A 181 17.11 6.48 0.62
N LYS A 182 17.86 7.59 0.67
CA LYS A 182 19.32 7.66 0.62
C LYS A 182 19.90 7.16 -0.72
N THR A 183 19.15 7.34 -1.79
CA THR A 183 19.54 6.92 -3.15
C THR A 183 20.79 7.66 -3.63
N ASP A 184 21.04 8.87 -3.13
CA ASP A 184 22.24 9.64 -3.37
C ASP A 184 23.54 8.92 -2.92
N LEU A 185 23.44 7.99 -1.97
CA LEU A 185 24.56 7.18 -1.49
C LEU A 185 24.86 5.96 -2.36
N LEU A 186 23.95 5.53 -3.25
CA LEU A 186 24.18 4.38 -4.15
C LEU A 186 25.28 4.65 -5.18
N ILE A 187 25.42 5.92 -5.58
CA ILE A 187 26.38 6.35 -6.61
C ILE A 187 27.76 6.65 -5.98
N ARG A 188 27.84 6.85 -4.66
CA ARG A 188 28.97 7.54 -4.03
C ARG A 188 29.64 6.71 -2.91
N PRO A 189 30.66 5.89 -3.22
CA PRO A 189 31.48 5.21 -2.21
C PRO A 189 32.41 6.16 -1.44
N THR A 190 32.70 7.35 -1.96
CA THR A 190 33.66 8.32 -1.43
C THR A 190 33.01 9.67 -1.08
N PRO A 191 33.46 10.35 -0.01
CA PRO A 191 32.91 11.65 0.38
C PRO A 191 33.19 12.68 -0.73
N PRO A 192 32.18 13.41 -1.23
CA PRO A 192 32.38 14.34 -2.33
C PRO A 192 33.09 15.63 -1.89
N SER A 193 33.87 16.19 -2.81
CA SER A 193 34.49 17.52 -2.72
C SER A 193 33.53 18.68 -3.03
N SER A 194 32.28 18.38 -3.42
CA SER A 194 31.22 19.36 -3.70
C SER A 194 29.88 18.86 -3.13
N PRO A 195 29.11 19.71 -2.42
CA PRO A 195 27.81 19.35 -1.88
C PRO A 195 26.83 19.02 -3.02
N SER A 196 26.19 17.86 -2.93
CA SER A 196 24.94 17.44 -3.62
C SER A 196 24.69 18.02 -5.03
N PRO A 197 24.79 17.25 -6.12
CA PRO A 197 24.02 17.60 -7.31
C PRO A 197 22.53 17.51 -6.93
N PRO A 198 21.75 18.59 -7.17
CA PRO A 198 20.36 18.71 -6.71
C PRO A 198 19.42 17.66 -7.34
N ASN A 199 19.79 17.12 -8.50
CA ASN A 199 19.05 16.06 -9.17
C ASN A 199 19.74 14.70 -9.04
N ILE A 200 19.01 13.71 -8.51
CA ILE A 200 19.43 12.31 -8.55
C ILE A 200 19.34 11.85 -10.01
N PRO A 201 20.43 11.35 -10.63
CA PRO A 201 20.39 10.90 -12.01
C PRO A 201 19.30 9.82 -12.20
N SER A 202 18.50 9.93 -13.26
CA SER A 202 17.48 8.94 -13.62
C SER A 202 17.95 7.47 -13.63
N PRO A 203 19.17 7.10 -14.11
CA PRO A 203 19.62 5.71 -14.01
C PRO A 203 19.84 5.24 -12.57
N THR A 204 20.07 6.17 -11.63
CA THR A 204 20.20 5.81 -10.21
C THR A 204 18.85 5.59 -9.58
N LEU A 205 17.85 6.42 -9.91
CA LEU A 205 16.47 6.23 -9.48
C LEU A 205 15.96 4.85 -9.92
N SER A 206 16.14 4.50 -11.20
CA SER A 206 15.74 3.18 -11.72
C SER A 206 16.48 2.04 -11.02
N THR A 207 17.79 2.17 -10.81
CA THR A 207 18.58 1.17 -10.07
C THR A 207 18.09 1.01 -8.63
N ALA A 208 17.73 2.11 -7.96
CA ALA A 208 17.20 2.08 -6.60
C ALA A 208 15.84 1.38 -6.55
N HIS A 209 14.93 1.70 -7.49
CA HIS A 209 13.63 1.05 -7.61
C HIS A 209 13.78 -0.46 -7.85
N GLU A 210 14.61 -0.86 -8.83
CA GLU A 210 14.83 -2.26 -9.17
C GLU A 210 15.42 -3.05 -7.99
N ARG A 211 16.43 -2.47 -7.30
CA ARG A 211 17.04 -3.09 -6.11
C ARG A 211 16.03 -3.26 -4.98
N LEU A 212 15.30 -2.19 -4.65
CA LEU A 212 14.30 -2.19 -3.60
C LEU A 212 13.20 -3.21 -3.90
N LYS A 213 12.63 -3.17 -5.11
CA LYS A 213 11.57 -4.08 -5.56
C LYS A 213 12.05 -5.51 -5.58
N SER A 214 13.22 -5.81 -6.16
CA SER A 214 13.76 -7.17 -6.22
C SER A 214 13.98 -7.77 -4.83
N ILE A 215 14.65 -7.04 -3.93
CA ILE A 215 15.00 -7.52 -2.60
C ILE A 215 13.74 -7.75 -1.76
N LEU A 216 12.82 -6.77 -1.70
CA LEU A 216 11.60 -6.90 -0.91
C LEU A 216 10.68 -7.97 -1.49
N THR A 217 10.57 -8.12 -2.81
CA THR A 217 9.78 -9.20 -3.42
C THR A 217 10.28 -10.57 -2.97
N ARG A 218 11.60 -10.77 -2.98
CA ARG A 218 12.20 -12.05 -2.54
C ARG A 218 11.94 -12.33 -1.05
N GLU A 219 12.05 -11.31 -0.20
CA GLU A 219 11.78 -11.49 1.24
C GLU A 219 10.29 -11.70 1.53
N MET A 220 9.39 -11.01 0.82
CA MET A 220 7.95 -11.25 0.92
C MET A 220 7.57 -12.65 0.44
N ASP A 221 8.20 -13.15 -0.62
CA ASP A 221 8.02 -14.52 -1.09
C ASP A 221 8.47 -15.55 -0.03
N ARG A 222 9.63 -15.31 0.59
CA ARG A 222 10.11 -16.09 1.75
C ARG A 222 9.11 -16.07 2.91
N LEU A 223 8.54 -14.92 3.24
CA LEU A 223 7.54 -14.79 4.31
C LEU A 223 6.22 -15.50 3.97
N LYS A 224 5.76 -15.39 2.72
CA LYS A 224 4.56 -16.09 2.22
C LYS A 224 4.75 -17.61 2.27
N ALA A 225 5.90 -18.11 1.84
CA ALA A 225 6.25 -19.53 1.94
C ALA A 225 6.32 -20.02 3.39
N ALA A 226 6.90 -19.24 4.30
CA ALA A 226 6.97 -19.58 5.73
C ALA A 226 5.58 -19.65 6.39
N ARG A 227 4.63 -18.80 5.98
CA ARG A 227 3.23 -18.86 6.43
C ARG A 227 2.50 -20.10 5.93
N GLY A 228 2.64 -20.42 4.64
CA GLY A 228 2.02 -21.60 4.03
C GLY A 228 2.53 -22.93 4.56
N ALA A 229 3.73 -22.97 5.15
CA ALA A 229 4.28 -24.15 5.83
C ALA A 229 3.77 -24.32 7.28
N GLY A 230 3.23 -23.25 7.89
CA GLY A 230 2.78 -23.22 9.28
C GLY A 230 1.27 -23.41 9.48
N GLY A 231 0.46 -23.21 8.44
CA GLY A 231 -0.98 -23.51 8.41
C GLY A 231 -1.23 -24.76 7.58
N VAL A 232 -1.88 -25.76 8.18
CA VAL A 232 -2.15 -27.11 7.64
C VAL A 232 -0.96 -28.09 7.71
N GLY A 233 -0.92 -28.90 8.78
CA GLY A 233 -0.45 -30.29 8.67
C GLY A 233 1.04 -30.54 8.44
N GLY A 234 1.94 -29.73 9.00
CA GLY A 234 3.37 -30.05 9.07
C GLY A 234 3.69 -31.20 10.03
N ARG A 235 3.34 -32.45 9.67
CA ARG A 235 4.04 -33.63 10.21
C ARG A 235 5.49 -33.58 9.70
N ILE A 236 6.36 -32.97 10.49
CA ILE A 236 7.80 -33.15 10.37
C ILE A 236 8.12 -34.47 11.07
N GLU A 237 8.03 -35.55 10.32
CA GLU A 237 8.68 -36.81 10.68
C GLU A 237 10.16 -36.66 10.28
N GLY A 238 11.06 -36.60 11.28
CA GLY A 238 12.48 -36.83 11.04
C GLY A 238 13.45 -35.76 11.53
N ILE A 239 14.04 -36.07 12.69
CA ILE A 239 15.46 -35.87 13.03
C ILE A 239 15.88 -34.50 13.60
N GLY A 240 16.28 -34.53 14.87
CA GLY A 240 17.26 -33.58 15.42
C GLY A 240 16.81 -32.79 16.64
N LYS A 241 16.53 -33.46 17.76
CA LYS A 241 16.32 -32.85 19.08
C LYS A 241 17.60 -32.09 19.52
N VAL A 242 17.61 -30.78 19.35
CA VAL A 242 18.43 -29.86 20.16
C VAL A 242 17.47 -28.96 20.95
N ALA A 243 17.51 -29.12 22.26
CA ALA A 243 16.76 -28.28 23.19
C ALA A 243 17.38 -26.88 23.17
N GLY A 244 16.70 -25.94 22.51
CA GLY A 244 17.06 -24.52 22.46
C GLY A 244 15.80 -23.68 22.49
N THR A 245 15.53 -23.11 23.66
CA THR A 245 14.68 -21.95 23.96
C THR A 245 13.59 -21.61 22.93
N GLY A 246 12.37 -22.12 23.17
CA GLY A 246 11.22 -21.90 22.30
C GLY A 246 10.89 -20.43 22.07
N SER A 247 11.12 -19.95 20.84
CA SER A 247 10.47 -18.74 20.35
C SER A 247 9.05 -19.11 19.92
N GLY A 248 8.12 -19.09 20.88
CA GLY A 248 6.69 -19.04 20.56
C GLY A 248 6.45 -17.95 19.51
N GLY A 249 5.75 -18.33 18.43
CA GLY A 249 5.61 -17.55 17.22
C GLY A 249 5.35 -16.08 17.49
N PHE A 250 6.20 -15.23 16.91
CA PHE A 250 6.12 -13.77 16.99
C PHE A 250 4.70 -13.24 16.72
N TRP A 251 3.95 -13.90 15.84
CA TRP A 251 2.56 -13.58 15.49
C TRP A 251 1.54 -13.82 16.60
N THR A 252 1.67 -14.90 17.38
CA THR A 252 0.79 -15.19 18.52
C THR A 252 0.90 -14.12 19.61
N ARG A 253 2.08 -13.50 19.74
CA ARG A 253 2.32 -12.38 20.67
C ARG A 253 1.90 -11.02 20.13
N LEU A 254 1.72 -10.89 18.81
CA LEU A 254 1.43 -9.62 18.14
C LEU A 254 -0.07 -9.34 18.01
N PHE A 255 -0.91 -10.39 17.95
CA PHE A 255 -2.36 -10.23 17.75
C PHE A 255 -3.23 -11.03 18.74
N GLY A 256 -2.67 -11.97 19.51
CA GLY A 256 -3.36 -12.66 20.61
C GLY A 256 -3.30 -11.83 21.89
N GLY A 257 -4.36 -11.06 22.15
CA GLY A 257 -4.41 -10.02 23.16
C GLY A 257 -4.23 -10.43 24.63
N SER A 258 -4.12 -9.38 25.45
CA SER A 258 -4.36 -9.34 26.89
C SER A 258 -5.33 -10.44 27.37
N ALA A 259 -4.82 -11.36 28.20
CA ALA A 259 -5.66 -12.20 29.04
C ALA A 259 -5.17 -12.09 30.49
N SER A 260 -5.84 -11.21 31.23
CA SER A 260 -6.25 -11.52 32.60
C SER A 260 -6.91 -12.91 32.62
N SER A 261 -6.68 -13.62 33.72
CA SER A 261 -7.14 -14.98 33.99
C SER A 261 -8.59 -15.26 33.58
N GLY A 262 -8.81 -16.29 32.77
CA GLY A 262 -10.13 -16.86 32.52
C GLY A 262 -10.16 -17.70 31.25
N SER A 263 -10.26 -19.01 31.42
CA SER A 263 -10.32 -20.02 30.36
C SER A 263 -11.45 -19.80 29.36
N ALA A 264 -11.14 -19.75 28.06
CA ALA A 264 -11.94 -20.32 26.98
C ALA A 264 -11.07 -20.36 25.70
N ALA A 265 -10.76 -21.56 25.22
CA ALA A 265 -10.21 -21.73 23.89
C ALA A 265 -11.32 -21.43 22.87
N VAL A 266 -11.16 -20.37 22.08
CA VAL A 266 -12.02 -20.06 20.94
C VAL A 266 -11.11 -19.84 19.72
N GLU A 267 -11.34 -20.73 18.74
CA GLU A 267 -11.12 -20.66 17.29
C GLU A 267 -10.19 -19.56 16.75
N GLY A 268 -9.03 -19.96 16.23
CA GLY A 268 -8.10 -19.11 15.47
C GLY A 268 -7.84 -19.63 14.06
N GLU A 269 -8.75 -20.43 13.50
CA GLU A 269 -8.61 -21.05 12.17
C GLU A 269 -9.11 -20.12 11.05
N GLY A 270 -10.10 -19.26 11.33
CA GLY A 270 -10.65 -18.30 10.35
C GLY A 270 -9.76 -17.07 10.08
N ASP A 271 -9.19 -16.45 11.12
CA ASP A 271 -8.39 -15.22 10.96
C ASP A 271 -7.13 -15.42 10.09
N VAL A 272 -6.56 -16.65 10.09
CA VAL A 272 -5.35 -16.96 9.30
C VAL A 272 -5.69 -17.22 7.83
N GLU A 273 -6.86 -17.81 7.54
CA GLU A 273 -7.35 -18.01 6.18
C GLU A 273 -7.75 -16.68 5.54
N ASP A 274 -8.42 -15.81 6.29
CA ASP A 274 -8.79 -14.46 5.85
C ASP A 274 -7.54 -13.60 5.59
N GLU A 275 -6.50 -13.68 6.44
CA GLU A 275 -5.22 -13.01 6.18
C GLU A 275 -4.46 -13.57 4.97
N ALA A 276 -4.55 -14.87 4.71
CA ALA A 276 -3.92 -15.49 3.56
C ALA A 276 -4.55 -15.03 2.24
N LEU A 277 -5.85 -14.72 2.24
CA LEU A 277 -6.53 -14.15 1.08
C LEU A 277 -6.05 -12.72 0.76
N ILE A 278 -5.74 -11.92 1.79
CA ILE A 278 -5.25 -10.54 1.61
C ILE A 278 -3.94 -10.50 0.80
N TRP A 279 -3.15 -11.58 0.79
CA TRP A 279 -1.82 -11.65 0.17
C TRP A 279 -1.81 -12.42 -1.15
N GLY A 280 -3.00 -12.68 -1.70
CA GLY A 280 -3.21 -13.60 -2.81
C GLY A 280 -3.08 -15.06 -2.40
N GLY A 281 -3.74 -15.93 -3.19
CA GLY A 281 -3.75 -17.38 -2.98
C GLY A 281 -2.37 -18.05 -3.08
N LYS A 282 -2.38 -19.40 -3.13
CA LYS A 282 -1.15 -20.20 -3.24
C LYS A 282 -0.32 -19.79 -4.45
N GLY A 283 0.97 -19.56 -4.25
CA GLY A 283 1.90 -19.19 -5.32
C GLY A 283 2.97 -18.20 -4.84
N ALA A 284 3.77 -17.75 -5.79
CA ALA A 284 4.79 -16.74 -5.55
C ALA A 284 4.17 -15.39 -5.17
N TRP A 285 4.88 -14.59 -4.39
CA TRP A 285 4.43 -13.23 -4.04
C TRP A 285 4.29 -12.34 -5.28
N ARG A 286 3.19 -11.59 -5.35
CA ARG A 286 2.95 -10.51 -6.31
C ARG A 286 2.39 -9.32 -5.53
N TRP A 287 2.83 -8.12 -5.86
CA TRP A 287 2.38 -6.91 -5.17
C TRP A 287 0.96 -6.53 -5.57
N GLU A 288 0.57 -6.95 -6.77
CA GLU A 288 -0.74 -6.75 -7.37
C GLU A 288 -1.82 -7.65 -6.76
N ASP A 289 -1.43 -8.72 -6.07
CA ASP A 289 -2.34 -9.66 -5.41
C ASP A 289 -2.90 -9.09 -4.09
N VAL A 290 -2.38 -7.96 -3.60
CA VAL A 290 -2.85 -7.36 -2.35
C VAL A 290 -4.16 -6.60 -2.58
N GLU A 291 -5.26 -7.18 -2.14
CA GLU A 291 -6.59 -6.60 -2.35
C GLU A 291 -6.73 -5.24 -1.65
N GLY A 292 -7.21 -4.24 -2.41
CA GLY A 292 -7.51 -2.91 -1.88
C GLY A 292 -6.30 -2.02 -1.59
N VAL A 293 -5.10 -2.41 -2.01
CA VAL A 293 -3.89 -1.59 -1.83
C VAL A 293 -3.19 -1.37 -3.18
N GLU A 294 -3.03 -0.11 -3.56
CA GLU A 294 -2.26 0.29 -4.74
C GLU A 294 -0.80 0.54 -4.31
N VAL A 295 0.12 -0.31 -4.76
CA VAL A 295 1.53 -0.21 -4.39
C VAL A 295 2.32 0.54 -5.47
N GLU A 296 2.90 1.67 -5.10
CA GLU A 296 3.79 2.48 -5.94
C GLU A 296 5.23 2.42 -5.43
N TRP A 297 6.19 2.71 -6.30
CA TRP A 297 7.61 2.67 -6.01
C TRP A 297 8.24 4.02 -6.32
N ALA A 298 9.02 4.53 -5.39
CA ALA A 298 9.77 5.78 -5.58
C ALA A 298 11.16 5.69 -4.96
N ALA A 299 11.98 6.67 -5.27
CA ALA A 299 13.29 6.89 -4.71
C ALA A 299 13.43 8.35 -4.28
N SER A 300 14.23 8.55 -3.24
CA SER A 300 14.58 9.87 -2.71
C SER A 300 16.01 9.89 -2.20
N GLY A 301 16.56 11.09 -2.11
CA GLY A 301 17.90 11.33 -1.61
C GLY A 301 18.03 12.77 -1.15
N LEU A 302 18.42 12.96 0.12
CA LEU A 302 18.49 14.27 0.77
C LEU A 302 19.89 14.88 0.75
N GLY A 303 20.91 14.14 0.29
CA GLY A 303 22.30 14.58 0.34
C GLY A 303 22.89 14.63 1.76
N MET A 304 24.10 15.18 1.89
CA MET A 304 24.80 15.36 3.16
C MET A 304 24.49 16.72 3.80
N VAL A 305 24.43 16.79 5.14
CA VAL A 305 24.21 18.03 5.89
C VAL A 305 25.40 18.97 5.65
N SER A 306 25.17 20.10 4.98
CA SER A 306 26.16 21.18 4.94
C SER A 306 26.25 21.81 6.32
N VAL A 307 27.27 21.46 7.09
CA VAL A 307 27.67 22.23 8.27
C VAL A 307 28.52 23.39 7.79
N GLY A 308 27.86 24.48 7.43
CA GLY A 308 28.47 25.79 7.23
C GLY A 308 29.23 25.99 5.91
N LYS A 309 28.59 26.68 4.96
CA LYS A 309 29.22 27.83 4.31
C LYS A 309 28.16 28.73 3.67
N GLU A 310 28.43 30.01 3.84
CA GLU A 310 27.65 31.18 3.43
C GLU A 310 27.31 31.15 1.94
N LYS A 311 26.14 31.72 1.62
CA LYS A 311 25.64 31.98 0.27
C LYS A 311 26.72 32.69 -0.56
N ASP A 312 27.18 32.06 -1.62
CA ASP A 312 27.64 32.76 -2.83
C ASP A 312 27.82 31.77 -3.99
N LYS A 313 26.76 31.69 -4.80
CA LYS A 313 26.70 31.46 -6.26
C LYS A 313 25.38 30.75 -6.59
N VAL A 314 24.43 31.57 -7.04
CA VAL A 314 23.27 31.11 -7.79
C VAL A 314 23.77 30.85 -9.21
N GLU A 315 23.90 29.57 -9.58
CA GLU A 315 23.84 29.15 -10.97
C GLU A 315 22.42 28.61 -11.18
N ASP A 316 21.71 29.19 -12.15
CA ASP A 316 20.33 28.87 -12.54
C ASP A 316 20.23 27.50 -13.23
N ASP A 317 20.70 26.44 -12.56
CA ASP A 317 20.29 25.07 -12.87
C ASP A 317 19.09 24.76 -11.96
N GLU A 318 17.96 24.33 -12.54
CA GLU A 318 16.75 23.95 -11.80
C GLU A 318 17.11 23.02 -10.62
N GLU A 319 17.17 23.61 -9.41
CA GLU A 319 17.69 22.96 -8.21
C GLU A 319 16.63 21.98 -7.69
N GLY A 320 16.66 20.74 -8.21
CA GLY A 320 15.91 19.63 -7.65
C GLY A 320 16.25 19.39 -6.17
N ASP A 321 15.30 18.87 -5.40
CA ASP A 321 15.52 18.57 -3.97
C ASP A 321 15.53 17.07 -3.67
N GLY A 322 15.60 16.24 -4.71
CA GLY A 322 15.61 14.78 -4.61
C GLY A 322 14.33 14.18 -4.04
N LEU A 323 13.24 14.96 -3.98
CA LEU A 323 11.94 14.54 -3.44
C LEU A 323 10.80 14.52 -4.46
N ASP A 324 11.08 14.72 -5.74
CA ASP A 324 10.03 14.91 -6.75
C ASP A 324 9.07 13.71 -6.83
N GLU A 325 9.59 12.48 -6.86
CA GLU A 325 8.74 11.28 -6.87
C GLU A 325 7.85 11.17 -5.61
N LEU A 326 8.39 11.56 -4.45
CA LEU A 326 7.64 11.58 -3.20
C LEU A 326 6.57 12.69 -3.21
N LYS A 327 6.90 13.90 -3.67
CA LYS A 327 5.94 15.01 -3.79
C LYS A 327 4.83 14.68 -4.78
N ARG A 328 5.16 14.07 -5.93
CA ARG A 328 4.17 13.58 -6.90
C ARG A 328 3.18 12.62 -6.24
N PHE A 329 3.68 11.60 -5.54
CA PHE A 329 2.83 10.66 -4.83
C PHE A 329 1.92 11.35 -3.80
N ILE A 330 2.48 12.25 -2.97
CA ILE A 330 1.71 12.97 -1.95
C ILE A 330 0.68 13.93 -2.59
N PHE A 331 0.92 14.41 -3.80
CA PHE A 331 -0.02 15.27 -4.50
C PHE A 331 -1.18 14.50 -5.13
N THR A 332 -0.99 13.23 -5.52
CA THR A 332 -1.98 12.41 -6.26
C THR A 332 -2.91 11.54 -5.40
N ILE A 333 -2.66 11.43 -4.09
CA ILE A 333 -3.55 10.80 -3.09
C ILE A 333 -4.84 11.58 -2.86
#